data_AF-A0A7J9JNT5-F1
#
_entry.id   AF-A0A7J9JNT5-F1
#
_cell.length_a   1.000
_cell.length_b   1.000
_cell.length_c   1.000
_cell.angle_alpha   90.00
_cell.angle_beta   90.00
_cell.angle_gamma   90.00
#
_symmetry.space_group_name_H-M   'P 1'
#
loop_
_entity.id
_entity.type
_entity.pdbx_description
1 polymer ?
#
loop_
_entity_poly.entity_id
_entity_poly.type
_entity_poly.pdbx_seq_one_letter_code
_entity_poly.pdbx_strand_id
1 'polypeptide(L)'
;MQQIKQDRITKLVLLPLFPQFSISTTGSSIRVLQRIFMDDAYLLRLPVSIIRFWYRRQSYIRSIADSIVIQLSKFEKPEEVLIFFSAHGVPVSYDENAGDPYKDQIEECIYLIMRGLKARYQVSFRTRVSAFTWNNNDNLSMLALQSRVGPVQWLKPYTNEVLAELGRKGVKSLLAVPIRSMARNFE
;
A
#
# COMPACT_ATOMS: atom_id res chain seq x y z
N MET A 1 -20.84 16.53 -5.04
CA MET A 1 -22.23 16.08 -5.28
C MET A 1 -23.04 17.15 -5.97
N GLN A 2 -23.10 18.38 -5.46
CA GLN A 2 -23.76 19.50 -6.17
C GLN A 2 -23.22 19.68 -7.60
N GLN A 3 -21.90 19.67 -7.78
CA GLN A 3 -21.28 19.76 -9.11
C GLN A 3 -21.72 18.63 -10.05
N ILE A 4 -21.79 17.37 -9.57
CA ILE A 4 -22.27 16.21 -10.36
C ILE A 4 -23.69 16.46 -10.89
N LYS A 5 -24.55 17.08 -10.08
CA LYS A 5 -25.92 17.43 -10.48
C LYS A 5 -25.96 18.59 -11.47
N GLN A 6 -25.17 19.64 -11.22
CA GLN A 6 -25.08 20.81 -12.09
C GLN A 6 -24.59 20.45 -13.49
N ASP A 7 -23.58 19.58 -13.56
CA ASP A 7 -22.98 19.10 -14.81
C ASP A 7 -23.82 18.03 -15.51
N ARG A 8 -24.95 17.63 -14.91
CA ARG A 8 -25.87 16.59 -15.43
C ARG A 8 -25.14 15.29 -15.79
N ILE A 9 -24.21 14.87 -14.93
CA ILE A 9 -23.45 13.65 -15.12
C ILE A 9 -24.39 12.45 -15.26
N THR A 10 -24.17 11.62 -16.27
CA THR A 10 -25.02 10.45 -16.58
C THR A 10 -24.41 9.12 -16.15
N LYS A 11 -23.13 9.10 -15.81
CA LYS A 11 -22.43 7.94 -15.26
C LYS A 11 -21.30 8.39 -14.35
N LEU A 12 -21.19 7.76 -13.18
CA LEU A 12 -20.14 8.04 -12.21
C LEU A 12 -19.18 6.86 -12.12
N VAL A 13 -17.88 7.14 -12.08
CA VAL A 13 -16.85 6.15 -11.72
C VAL A 13 -16.19 6.59 -10.43
N LEU A 14 -16.30 5.76 -9.39
CA LEU A 14 -15.56 5.94 -8.15
C LEU A 14 -14.19 5.28 -8.30
N LEU A 15 -13.14 6.10 -8.40
CA LEU A 15 -11.75 5.68 -8.41
C LEU A 15 -11.08 6.11 -7.09
N PRO A 16 -10.86 5.18 -6.15
CA PRO A 16 -10.11 5.46 -4.93
C PRO A 16 -8.65 5.81 -5.25
N LEU A 17 -8.09 6.77 -4.52
CA LEU A 17 -6.67 7.13 -4.65
C LEU A 17 -5.74 6.16 -3.90
N PHE A 18 -6.32 5.22 -3.15
CA PHE A 18 -5.63 4.11 -2.51
C PHE A 18 -5.63 2.88 -3.45
N PRO A 19 -4.46 2.36 -3.85
CA PRO A 19 -4.39 1.17 -4.71
C PRO A 19 -4.93 -0.09 -4.05
N GLN A 20 -4.68 -0.25 -2.75
CA GLN A 20 -5.19 -1.34 -1.92
C GLN A 20 -6.50 -0.93 -1.26
N PHE A 21 -7.44 -1.86 -1.19
CA PHE A 21 -8.68 -1.67 -0.45
C PHE A 21 -8.42 -1.83 1.06
N SER A 22 -8.96 -0.92 1.86
CA SER A 22 -9.25 -1.18 3.27
C SER A 22 -10.68 -0.74 3.61
N ILE A 23 -11.29 -1.42 4.58
CA ILE A 23 -12.59 -1.06 5.18
C ILE A 23 -12.56 0.37 5.73
N SER A 24 -11.39 0.82 6.20
CA SER A 24 -11.16 2.13 6.82
C SER A 24 -11.02 3.27 5.80
N THR A 25 -10.61 2.98 4.55
CA THR A 25 -10.33 3.98 3.52
C THR A 25 -11.35 3.92 2.38
N THR A 26 -11.16 3.02 1.43
CA THR A 26 -12.08 2.85 0.29
C THR A 26 -13.47 2.41 0.77
N GLY A 27 -13.53 1.50 1.74
CA GLY A 27 -14.79 1.03 2.30
C GLY A 27 -15.60 2.14 2.98
N SER A 28 -14.94 3.01 3.76
CA SER A 28 -15.61 4.14 4.42
C SER A 28 -16.12 5.18 3.40
N SER A 29 -15.31 5.47 2.38
CA SER A 29 -15.70 6.37 1.29
C SER A 29 -16.92 5.85 0.52
N ILE A 30 -16.98 4.55 0.24
CA ILE A 30 -18.14 3.91 -0.39
C ILE A 30 -19.40 4.03 0.49
N ARG A 31 -19.28 3.78 1.80
CA ARG A 31 -20.42 3.90 2.73
C ARG A 31 -20.97 5.32 2.78
N VAL A 32 -20.09 6.33 2.79
CA VAL A 32 -20.50 7.74 2.75
C VAL A 32 -21.21 8.05 1.42
N LEU A 33 -20.66 7.60 0.29
CA LEU A 33 -21.29 7.78 -1.01
C LEU A 33 -22.69 7.15 -1.06
N GLN A 34 -22.82 5.90 -0.58
CA GLN A 34 -24.11 5.20 -0.53
C GLN A 34 -25.15 5.97 0.30
N ARG A 35 -24.76 6.48 1.47
CA ARG A 35 -25.65 7.29 2.31
C ARG A 35 -26.14 8.53 1.58
N ILE A 36 -25.23 9.29 0.97
CA ILE A 36 -25.60 10.50 0.21
C ILE A 36 -26.53 10.18 -0.96
N PHE A 37 -26.33 9.04 -1.62
CA PHE A 37 -27.15 8.62 -2.76
C PHE A 37 -28.56 8.18 -2.34
N MET A 38 -28.71 7.58 -1.16
CA MET A 38 -30.02 7.20 -0.63
C MET A 38 -30.90 8.42 -0.34
N ASP A 39 -30.30 9.56 0.00
CA ASP A 39 -31.00 10.79 0.37
C ASP A 39 -31.33 11.70 -0.84
N ASP A 40 -30.96 11.31 -2.07
CA ASP A 40 -31.15 12.14 -3.27
C ASP A 40 -31.67 11.32 -4.47
N ALA A 41 -32.91 11.60 -4.91
CA ALA A 41 -33.58 10.86 -5.97
C ALA A 41 -32.87 10.89 -7.33
N TYR A 42 -32.12 11.96 -7.63
CA TYR A 42 -31.33 12.04 -8.86
C TYR A 42 -30.09 11.14 -8.77
N LEU A 43 -29.36 11.23 -7.65
CA LEU A 43 -28.15 10.43 -7.43
C LEU A 43 -28.48 8.93 -7.31
N LEU A 44 -29.60 8.58 -6.67
CA LEU A 44 -30.05 7.19 -6.52
C LEU A 44 -30.20 6.45 -7.86
N ARG A 45 -30.55 7.17 -8.94
CA ARG A 45 -30.73 6.62 -10.29
C ARG A 45 -29.46 6.69 -11.14
N LEU A 46 -28.42 7.36 -10.67
CA LEU A 46 -27.18 7.54 -11.41
C LEU A 46 -26.39 6.21 -11.47
N PRO A 47 -26.07 5.66 -12.66
CA PRO A 47 -25.21 4.49 -12.75
C PRO A 47 -23.82 4.77 -12.17
N VAL A 48 -23.43 4.01 -11.14
CA VAL A 48 -22.12 4.10 -10.50
C VAL A 48 -21.30 2.83 -10.75
N SER A 49 -20.09 3.00 -11.26
CA SER A 49 -19.07 1.95 -11.30
C SER A 49 -18.02 2.21 -10.24
N ILE A 50 -17.71 1.21 -9.41
CA ILE A 50 -16.74 1.35 -8.32
C ILE A 50 -15.51 0.50 -8.63
N ILE A 51 -14.35 1.15 -8.72
CA ILE A 51 -13.06 0.47 -8.74
C ILE A 51 -12.70 0.18 -7.29
N ARG A 52 -12.79 -1.09 -6.87
CA ARG A 52 -12.55 -1.46 -5.46
C ARG A 52 -11.08 -1.37 -5.05
N PHE A 53 -10.18 -1.79 -5.93
CA PHE A 53 -8.73 -1.77 -5.75
C PHE A 53 -8.06 -1.83 -7.12
N TRP A 54 -6.79 -1.43 -7.19
CA TRP A 54 -6.03 -1.35 -8.43
C TRP A 54 -4.51 -1.52 -8.24
N TYR A 55 -4.05 -2.02 -7.09
CA TYR A 55 -2.63 -2.27 -6.80
C TYR A 55 -1.92 -3.23 -7.79
N ARG A 56 -2.66 -4.10 -8.48
CA ARG A 56 -2.12 -5.01 -9.52
C ARG A 56 -1.88 -4.34 -10.88
N ARG A 57 -2.22 -3.05 -11.05
CA ARG A 57 -2.03 -2.36 -12.33
C ARG A 57 -0.55 -2.34 -12.70
N GLN A 58 -0.22 -2.86 -13.87
CA GLN A 58 1.17 -2.96 -14.34
C GLN A 58 1.89 -1.61 -14.36
N SER A 59 1.21 -0.53 -14.77
CA SER A 59 1.76 0.82 -14.76
C SER A 59 2.11 1.31 -13.35
N TYR A 60 1.27 1.00 -12.35
CA TYR A 60 1.53 1.32 -10.95
C TYR A 60 2.73 0.54 -10.41
N ILE A 61 2.74 -0.78 -10.56
CA ILE A 61 3.86 -1.64 -10.15
C ILE A 61 5.17 -1.14 -10.78
N ARG A 62 5.14 -0.85 -12.08
CA ARG A 62 6.28 -0.31 -12.82
C ARG A 62 6.74 1.03 -12.26
N SER A 63 5.83 1.97 -12.02
CA SER A 63 6.21 3.28 -11.49
C SER A 63 6.93 3.19 -10.13
N ILE A 64 6.50 2.28 -9.25
CA ILE A 64 7.17 2.07 -7.97
C ILE A 64 8.53 1.41 -8.17
N ALA A 65 8.62 0.37 -9.00
CA ALA A 65 9.89 -0.28 -9.33
C ALA A 65 10.90 0.70 -9.95
N ASP A 66 10.46 1.51 -10.92
CA ASP A 66 11.30 2.52 -11.58
C ASP A 66 11.78 3.56 -10.56
N SER A 67 10.92 4.00 -9.63
CA SER A 67 11.30 4.90 -8.54
C SER A 67 12.34 4.27 -7.60
N ILE A 68 12.18 3.00 -7.24
CA ILE A 68 13.16 2.28 -6.40
C ILE A 68 14.53 2.29 -7.07
N VAL A 69 14.60 1.96 -8.37
CA VAL A 69 15.87 1.97 -9.13
C VAL A 69 16.51 3.36 -9.14
N ILE A 70 15.72 4.41 -9.38
CA ILE A 70 16.19 5.80 -9.37
C ILE A 70 16.72 6.22 -7.99
N GLN A 71 16.14 5.75 -6.89
CA GLN A 71 16.66 6.07 -5.56
C GLN A 71 17.86 5.21 -5.19
N LEU A 72 17.88 3.93 -5.56
CA LEU A 72 19.01 3.03 -5.32
C LEU A 72 20.29 3.54 -6.00
N SER A 73 20.20 4.08 -7.22
CA SER A 73 21.36 4.61 -7.95
C SER A 73 22.04 5.82 -7.30
N LYS A 74 21.41 6.43 -6.27
CA LYS A 74 21.98 7.53 -5.50
C LYS A 74 22.87 7.06 -4.34
N PHE A 75 22.82 5.78 -3.99
CA PHE A 75 23.71 5.21 -2.97
C PHE A 75 25.06 4.87 -3.59
N GLU A 76 26.14 5.02 -2.83
CA GLU A 76 27.49 4.61 -3.27
C GLU A 76 27.59 3.12 -3.57
N LYS A 77 26.85 2.31 -2.81
CA LYS A 77 26.80 0.84 -2.92
C LYS A 77 25.36 0.33 -2.98
N PRO A 78 24.66 0.49 -4.12
CA PRO A 78 23.25 0.13 -4.26
C PRO A 78 22.93 -1.34 -3.91
N GLU A 79 23.89 -2.25 -4.12
CA GLU A 79 23.80 -3.68 -3.83
C GLU A 79 23.83 -4.04 -2.33
N GLU A 80 24.32 -3.13 -1.49
CA GLU A 80 24.33 -3.28 -0.02
C GLU A 80 23.07 -2.64 0.63
N VAL A 81 22.22 -1.94 -0.13
CA VAL A 81 21.04 -1.23 0.40
C VAL A 81 19.90 -2.20 0.68
N LEU A 82 19.35 -2.13 1.89
CA LEU A 82 18.12 -2.84 2.24
C LEU A 82 16.89 -2.09 1.73
N ILE A 83 16.07 -2.74 0.90
CA ILE A 83 14.72 -2.22 0.57
C ILE A 83 13.77 -2.53 1.72
N PHE A 84 13.15 -1.48 2.25
CA PHE A 84 12.23 -1.55 3.37
C PHE A 84 10.89 -0.95 2.96
N PHE A 85 9.87 -1.77 2.81
CA PHE A 85 8.51 -1.31 2.54
C PHE A 85 7.83 -0.88 3.83
N SER A 86 7.24 0.31 3.82
CA SER A 86 6.40 0.79 4.92
C SER A 86 4.96 0.99 4.43
N ALA A 87 4.00 0.55 5.24
CA ALA A 87 2.58 0.78 5.00
C ALA A 87 1.90 1.25 6.30
N HIS A 88 0.76 1.93 6.20
CA HIS A 88 -0.03 2.23 7.40
C HIS A 88 -0.55 0.94 8.02
N GLY A 89 -0.43 0.84 9.35
CA GLY A 89 -1.05 -0.25 10.08
C GLY A 89 -2.58 -0.19 10.00
N VAL A 90 -3.21 -1.33 10.27
CA VAL A 90 -4.64 -1.41 10.58
C VAL A 90 -4.81 -2.16 11.91
N PRO A 91 -5.90 -1.91 12.67
CA PRO A 91 -6.24 -2.70 13.84
C PRO A 91 -6.35 -4.19 13.50
N VAL A 92 -5.91 -5.06 14.40
CA VAL A 92 -6.01 -6.54 14.23
C VAL A 92 -7.45 -6.97 13.98
N SER A 93 -8.41 -6.31 14.65
CA SER A 93 -9.83 -6.59 14.49
C SER A 93 -10.36 -6.37 13.07
N TYR A 94 -9.71 -5.54 12.24
CA TYR A 94 -10.13 -5.37 10.84
C TYR A 94 -9.75 -6.58 9.99
N ASP A 95 -8.60 -7.20 10.27
CA ASP A 95 -8.14 -8.42 9.62
C ASP A 95 -8.97 -9.62 10.11
N GLU A 96 -8.92 -9.91 11.41
CA GLU A 96 -9.47 -11.15 11.98
C GLU A 96 -11.00 -11.19 12.03
N ASN A 97 -11.66 -10.06 12.34
CA ASN A 97 -13.11 -10.06 12.57
C ASN A 97 -13.91 -9.51 11.38
N ALA A 98 -13.32 -8.62 10.58
CA ALA A 98 -14.02 -7.94 9.49
C ALA A 98 -13.57 -8.39 8.08
N GLY A 99 -12.51 -9.20 7.99
CA GLY A 99 -12.00 -9.72 6.72
C GLY A 99 -11.47 -8.62 5.79
N ASP A 100 -10.80 -7.61 6.34
CA ASP A 100 -10.19 -6.54 5.55
C ASP A 100 -9.03 -7.11 4.69
N PRO A 101 -9.13 -7.08 3.34
CA PRO A 101 -8.11 -7.67 2.47
C PRO A 101 -6.82 -6.83 2.38
N TYR A 102 -6.75 -5.70 3.08
CA TYR A 102 -5.66 -4.74 2.97
C TYR A 102 -4.28 -5.39 3.13
N LYS A 103 -4.11 -6.24 4.14
CA LYS A 103 -2.84 -6.92 4.42
C LYS A 103 -2.38 -7.78 3.23
N ASP A 104 -3.25 -8.69 2.78
CA ASP A 104 -2.97 -9.55 1.63
C ASP A 104 -2.66 -8.76 0.36
N GLN A 105 -3.39 -7.66 0.12
CA GLN A 105 -3.17 -6.79 -1.03
C GLN A 105 -1.83 -6.05 -0.95
N ILE A 106 -1.38 -5.65 0.24
CA ILE A 106 -0.06 -5.04 0.45
C ILE A 106 1.04 -6.07 0.18
N GLU A 107 0.93 -7.27 0.75
CA GLU A 107 1.91 -8.35 0.58
C GLU A 107 2.05 -8.74 -0.90
N GLU A 108 0.94 -8.94 -1.60
CA GLU A 108 0.97 -9.24 -3.02
C GLU A 108 1.51 -8.07 -3.86
N CYS A 109 1.16 -6.83 -3.52
CA CYS A 109 1.70 -5.65 -4.21
C CYS A 109 3.23 -5.61 -4.12
N ILE A 110 3.78 -5.86 -2.93
CA ILE A 110 5.22 -5.92 -2.68
C ILE A 110 5.85 -7.03 -3.50
N TYR A 111 5.26 -8.22 -3.50
CA TYR A 111 5.71 -9.34 -4.32
C TYR A 111 5.79 -8.97 -5.81
N LEU A 112 4.75 -8.32 -6.35
CA LEU A 112 4.70 -7.90 -7.74
C LEU A 112 5.76 -6.84 -8.08
N ILE A 113 6.02 -5.89 -7.18
CA ILE A 113 7.08 -4.88 -7.32
C ILE A 113 8.45 -5.56 -7.34
N MET A 114 8.73 -6.43 -6.38
CA MET A 114 10.01 -7.13 -6.27
C MET A 114 10.26 -8.05 -7.47
N ARG A 115 9.23 -8.74 -7.94
CA ARG A 115 9.29 -9.53 -9.19
C ARG A 115 9.63 -8.65 -10.39
N GLY A 116 9.01 -7.47 -10.49
CA GLY A 116 9.30 -6.49 -11.54
C GLY A 116 10.74 -5.99 -11.51
N LEU A 117 11.27 -5.72 -10.30
CA LEU A 117 12.66 -5.30 -10.10
C LEU A 117 13.66 -6.37 -10.57
N LYS A 118 13.48 -7.62 -10.13
CA LYS A 118 14.34 -8.75 -10.50
C LYS A 118 14.33 -9.00 -12.01
N ALA A 119 13.14 -9.02 -12.61
CA ALA A 119 12.98 -9.33 -14.04
C ALA A 119 13.50 -8.24 -14.97
N ARG A 120 13.37 -6.96 -14.59
CA ARG A 120 13.58 -5.83 -15.50
C ARG A 120 14.93 -5.13 -15.31
N TYR A 121 15.44 -5.13 -14.09
CA TYR A 121 16.61 -4.35 -13.72
C TYR A 121 17.80 -5.20 -13.28
N GLN A 122 17.67 -6.54 -13.29
CA GLN A 122 18.72 -7.49 -12.90
C GLN A 122 19.34 -7.17 -11.53
N VAL A 123 18.58 -6.51 -10.66
CA VAL A 123 19.08 -6.10 -9.35
C VAL A 123 19.21 -7.37 -8.50
N SER A 124 20.46 -7.73 -8.22
CA SER A 124 20.80 -8.82 -7.31
C SER A 124 20.81 -8.28 -5.89
N PHE A 125 19.75 -8.53 -5.14
CA PHE A 125 19.69 -8.10 -3.75
C PHE A 125 20.38 -9.14 -2.88
N ARG A 126 21.55 -8.81 -2.30
CA ARG A 126 22.15 -9.60 -1.21
C ARG A 126 21.45 -9.28 0.11
N THR A 127 20.13 -9.46 0.15
CA THR A 127 19.35 -9.09 1.34
C THR A 127 19.15 -10.32 2.22
N ARG A 128 19.80 -10.30 3.39
CA ARG A 128 19.38 -11.07 4.55
C ARG A 128 18.53 -10.16 5.41
N VAL A 129 17.24 -10.46 5.55
CA VAL A 129 16.40 -10.29 6.75
C VAL A 129 14.98 -10.69 6.36
N SER A 130 14.45 -11.64 7.11
CA SER A 130 13.06 -12.10 7.10
C SER A 130 12.17 -11.12 7.88
N ALA A 131 11.07 -10.68 7.28
CA ALA A 131 9.84 -10.51 8.05
C ALA A 131 8.64 -10.84 7.15
N PHE A 132 8.01 -11.98 7.48
CA PHE A 132 6.68 -12.44 7.09
C PHE A 132 6.21 -12.05 5.68
N THR A 133 6.83 -12.65 4.66
CA THR A 133 6.07 -13.07 3.47
C THR A 133 5.53 -14.47 3.75
N TRP A 134 4.22 -14.69 3.57
CA TRP A 134 3.54 -15.99 3.79
C TRP A 134 4.14 -17.17 2.99
N ASN A 135 5.05 -16.94 2.05
CA ASN A 135 5.79 -18.01 1.40
C ASN A 135 7.30 -17.83 1.48
N ASN A 136 7.92 -18.78 2.17
CA ASN A 136 9.33 -19.11 2.13
C ASN A 136 9.79 -19.27 0.68
N ASN A 137 10.71 -18.42 0.21
CA ASN A 137 11.89 -18.78 -0.61
C ASN A 137 12.53 -17.62 -1.38
N ASP A 138 11.95 -16.41 -1.40
CA ASP A 138 12.58 -15.23 -2.02
C ASP A 138 12.73 -14.08 -1.01
N ASN A 139 13.78 -14.18 -0.19
CA ASN A 139 14.17 -13.20 0.85
C ASN A 139 14.68 -11.87 0.27
N LEU A 140 13.81 -11.01 -0.27
CA LEU A 140 14.28 -9.81 -0.99
C LEU A 140 13.74 -8.48 -0.45
N SER A 141 12.85 -8.47 0.55
CA SER A 141 12.33 -7.21 1.10
C SER A 141 11.65 -7.39 2.46
N MET A 142 11.65 -6.34 3.28
CA MET A 142 10.95 -6.33 4.57
C MET A 142 9.76 -5.36 4.55
N LEU A 143 8.62 -5.79 5.09
CA LEU A 143 7.45 -4.95 5.32
C LEU A 143 7.34 -4.61 6.82
N ALA A 144 7.07 -3.34 7.14
CA ALA A 144 6.61 -2.95 8.45
C ALA A 144 5.46 -1.94 8.40
N LEU A 145 4.70 -1.91 9.49
CA LEU A 145 3.50 -1.10 9.64
C LEU A 145 3.77 0.10 10.54
N GLN A 146 3.27 1.27 10.14
CA GLN A 146 3.48 2.55 10.82
C GLN A 146 2.17 3.21 11.26
N SER A 147 2.29 4.31 12.02
CA SER A 147 1.18 5.19 12.46
C SER A 147 0.10 4.47 13.28
N ARG A 148 0.48 4.02 14.48
CA ARG A 148 -0.44 3.41 15.47
C ARG A 148 -0.95 4.46 16.45
N VAL A 149 -2.23 4.41 16.77
CA VAL A 149 -2.87 5.33 17.72
C VAL A 149 -3.81 4.57 18.65
N GLY A 150 -3.80 4.93 19.94
CA GLY A 150 -4.70 4.38 20.94
C GLY A 150 -4.33 2.98 21.45
N PRO A 151 -5.14 2.42 22.36
CA PRO A 151 -4.80 1.21 23.12
C PRO A 151 -5.13 -0.11 22.38
N VAL A 152 -5.65 -0.04 21.15
CA VAL A 152 -6.04 -1.24 20.38
C VAL A 152 -4.82 -1.99 19.86
N GLN A 153 -4.97 -3.30 19.62
CA GLN A 153 -3.92 -4.07 18.96
C GLN A 153 -3.87 -3.77 17.47
N TRP A 154 -2.66 -3.54 16.95
CA TRP A 154 -2.38 -3.26 15.55
C TRP A 154 -1.61 -4.41 14.92
N LEU A 155 -1.77 -4.60 13.62
CA LEU A 155 -0.96 -5.55 12.87
C LEU A 155 0.53 -5.23 13.00
N LYS A 156 1.33 -6.29 13.12
CA LYS A 156 2.80 -6.28 13.24
C LYS A 156 3.45 -6.71 11.92
N PRO A 157 4.76 -6.42 11.71
CA PRO A 157 5.70 -5.80 12.63
C PRO A 157 5.69 -4.26 12.57
N TYR A 158 6.13 -3.59 13.63
CA TYR A 158 6.10 -2.12 13.71
C TYR A 158 7.39 -1.48 13.19
N THR A 159 7.25 -0.43 12.38
CA THR A 159 8.39 0.23 11.70
C THR A 159 9.50 0.64 12.66
N ASN A 160 9.17 1.24 13.80
CA ASN A 160 10.16 1.68 14.79
C ASN A 160 10.95 0.54 15.44
N GLU A 161 10.27 -0.57 15.78
CA GLU A 161 10.91 -1.75 16.39
C GLU A 161 11.81 -2.45 15.39
N VAL A 162 11.34 -2.57 14.16
CA VAL A 162 12.06 -3.18 13.05
C VAL A 162 13.31 -2.39 12.70
N LEU A 163 13.22 -1.06 12.58
CA LEU A 163 14.38 -0.20 12.33
C LEU A 163 15.44 -0.31 13.44
N ALA A 164 15.02 -0.36 14.71
CA ALA A 164 15.94 -0.54 15.84
C ALA A 164 16.62 -1.91 15.81
N GLU A 165 15.92 -2.97 15.39
CA GLU A 165 16.50 -4.30 15.19
C GLU A 165 17.49 -4.33 14.03
N LEU A 166 17.16 -3.72 12.89
CA LEU A 166 18.06 -3.61 11.74
C LEU A 166 19.35 -2.89 12.09
N GLY A 167 19.26 -1.78 12.84
CA GLY A 167 20.43 -1.05 13.33
C GLY A 167 21.33 -1.93 14.20
N ARG A 168 20.75 -2.70 15.13
CA ARG A 168 21.48 -3.68 15.96
C ARG A 168 22.12 -4.81 15.14
N LYS A 169 21.51 -5.20 14.01
CA LYS A 169 22.05 -6.19 13.07
C LYS A 169 23.11 -5.62 12.12
N GLY A 170 23.44 -4.33 12.23
CA GLY A 170 24.50 -3.68 11.45
C GLY A 170 24.08 -3.26 10.05
N VAL A 171 22.77 -3.12 9.77
CA VAL A 171 22.31 -2.52 8.51
C VAL A 171 22.67 -1.04 8.50
N LYS A 172 23.50 -0.64 7.52
CA LYS A 172 24.03 0.73 7.40
C LYS A 172 23.30 1.59 6.38
N SER A 173 22.67 0.95 5.38
CA SER A 173 22.00 1.62 4.28
C SER A 173 20.62 1.02 4.06
N LEU A 174 19.59 1.86 4.04
CA LEU A 174 18.20 1.45 3.89
C LEU A 174 17.47 2.43 2.96
N LEU A 175 16.68 1.88 2.05
CA LEU A 175 15.73 2.62 1.21
C LEU A 175 14.32 2.33 1.68
N ALA A 176 13.69 3.31 2.32
CA ALA A 176 12.29 3.23 2.70
C ALA A 176 11.38 3.45 1.48
N VAL A 177 10.46 2.52 1.24
CA VAL A 177 9.50 2.56 0.13
C VAL A 177 8.09 2.57 0.69
N PRO A 178 7.42 3.73 0.70
CA PRO A 178 6.06 3.81 1.21
C PRO A 178 5.10 3.15 0.21
N ILE A 179 4.45 2.06 0.62
CA ILE A 179 3.34 1.43 -0.11
C ILE A 179 2.06 2.08 0.41
N ARG A 180 1.73 3.26 -0.15
CA ARG A 180 0.49 3.98 0.15
C ARG A 180 -0.04 4.79 -1.02
N SER A 181 -1.16 5.47 -0.77
CA SER A 181 -1.85 6.46 -1.62
C SER A 181 -0.94 7.25 -2.57
N MET A 182 -1.46 7.58 -3.76
CA MET A 182 -0.79 8.45 -4.74
C MET A 182 -0.48 9.87 -4.23
N ALA A 183 -1.02 10.27 -3.07
CA ALA A 183 -0.69 11.53 -2.44
C ALA A 183 0.61 11.43 -1.64
N ARG A 184 1.56 12.34 -1.91
CA ARG A 184 2.70 12.61 -1.03
C ARG A 184 2.17 13.17 0.29
N ASN A 185 1.94 12.28 1.25
CA ASN A 185 1.83 12.68 2.65
C ASN A 185 3.25 12.71 3.22
N PHE A 186 3.58 13.73 4.00
CA PHE A 186 4.82 13.76 4.78
C PHE A 186 4.58 12.92 6.04
N GLU A 187 5.25 11.78 6.14
CA GLU A 187 5.48 11.04 7.39
C GLU A 187 6.89 10.49 7.36
#